data_AF-N8Q6R1-F1
#
_entry.id   AF-N8Q6R1-F1
#
_cell.length_a   1.000
_cell.length_b   1.000
_cell.length_c   1.000
_cell.angle_alpha   90.00
_cell.angle_beta   90.00
_cell.angle_gamma   90.00
#
_symmetry.space_group_name_H-M   'P 1'
#
loop_
_entity.id
_entity.type
_entity.pdbx_description
1 polymer ?
#
loop_
_entity_poly.entity_id
_entity_poly.type
_entity_poly.pdbx_seq_one_letter_code
_entity_poly.pdbx_strand_id
1 'polypeptide(L)'
;MALKPCKECGNQISDKAENCPQCGAKQPKKTSLFTKIVLGFIIFTVIMIIVSVNSDTPPSEPSAETQKMMQQAQIQTALSGILKDPESAKYEFVSAQCGQVNSKNSFGGYAGAKRFLSDGDNVYLEDYNASKSEFNDLWKKHCP
;
A
#
# COMPACT_ATOMS: atom_id res chain seq x y z
N MET A 1 58.97 14.59 0.22
CA MET A 1 58.57 13.19 0.49
C MET A 1 58.65 13.01 2.00
N ALA A 2 57.59 12.53 2.65
CA ALA A 2 57.60 12.39 4.09
C ALA A 2 58.09 10.97 4.43
N LEU A 3 59.14 10.85 5.23
CA LEU A 3 59.59 9.54 5.70
C LEU A 3 58.74 9.13 6.90
N LYS A 4 58.24 7.89 6.89
CA LYS A 4 57.53 7.29 8.03
C LYS A 4 58.28 6.02 8.47
N PRO A 5 58.35 5.72 9.77
CA PRO A 5 58.92 4.46 10.22
C PRO A 5 58.09 3.28 9.71
N CYS A 6 58.77 2.22 9.27
CA CYS A 6 58.16 0.95 8.94
C CYS A 6 57.49 0.38 10.19
N LYS A 7 56.24 -0.08 10.07
CA LYS A 7 55.49 -0.61 11.22
C LYS A 7 56.09 -1.88 11.82
N GLU A 8 56.85 -2.64 11.05
CA GLU A 8 57.44 -3.91 11.48
C GLU A 8 58.88 -3.74 11.98
N CYS A 9 59.75 -3.15 11.16
CA CYS A 9 61.20 -3.07 11.46
C CYS A 9 61.67 -1.69 11.94
N GLY A 10 60.79 -0.69 12.01
CA GLY A 10 61.12 0.67 12.46
C GLY A 10 61.93 1.53 11.49
N ASN A 11 62.50 0.96 10.42
CA ASN A 11 63.30 1.71 9.44
C ASN A 11 62.52 2.82 8.74
N GLN A 12 63.18 3.95 8.50
CA GLN A 12 62.57 5.09 7.81
C GLN A 12 62.36 4.77 6.33
N ILE A 13 61.09 4.77 5.90
CA ILE A 13 60.69 4.47 4.53
C ILE A 13 59.79 5.57 3.97
N SER A 14 59.78 5.74 2.65
CA SER A 14 58.92 6.71 1.98
C SER A 14 57.45 6.48 2.29
N ASP A 15 56.68 7.55 2.49
CA ASP A 15 55.24 7.49 2.76
C ASP A 15 54.44 6.80 1.64
N LYS A 16 55.03 6.74 0.44
CA LYS A 16 54.51 6.10 -0.78
C LYS A 16 54.97 4.66 -1.01
N ALA A 17 55.91 4.13 -0.22
CA ALA A 17 56.41 2.77 -0.39
C ALA A 17 55.30 1.75 -0.06
N GLU A 18 54.94 0.90 -1.02
CA GLU A 18 53.96 -0.17 -0.83
C GLU A 18 54.52 -1.33 0.00
N ASN A 19 55.80 -1.65 -0.19
CA ASN A 19 56.53 -2.65 0.57
C ASN A 19 57.79 -2.01 1.18
N CYS A 20 58.17 -2.43 2.38
CA CYS A 20 59.42 -1.98 2.99
C CYS A 20 60.62 -2.62 2.24
N PRO A 21 61.58 -1.84 1.71
CA PRO A 21 62.75 -2.40 1.01
C PRO A 21 63.74 -3.11 1.93
N GLN A 22 63.61 -2.97 3.26
CA GLN A 22 64.52 -3.56 4.23
C GLN A 22 64.00 -4.86 4.85
N CYS A 23 62.68 -4.98 5.09
CA CYS A 23 62.09 -6.19 5.66
C CYS A 23 61.03 -6.86 4.76
N GLY A 24 60.70 -6.28 3.60
CA GLY A 24 59.69 -6.81 2.68
C GLY A 24 58.23 -6.61 3.11
N ALA A 25 57.97 -6.15 4.34
CA ALA A 25 56.61 -6.03 4.86
C ALA A 25 55.75 -5.02 4.09
N LYS A 26 54.55 -5.45 3.68
CA LYS A 26 53.56 -4.61 2.99
C LYS A 26 53.03 -3.53 3.93
N GLN A 27 53.17 -2.28 3.53
CA GLN A 27 52.73 -1.15 4.32
C GLN A 27 51.27 -0.79 4.01
N PRO A 28 50.47 -0.46 5.04
CA PRO A 28 49.09 -0.05 4.82
C PRO A 28 49.04 1.26 4.04
N LYS A 29 48.22 1.27 2.99
CA LYS A 29 47.93 2.48 2.21
C LYS A 29 47.15 3.45 3.11
N LYS A 30 47.53 4.72 3.08
CA LYS A 30 46.79 5.77 3.77
C LYS A 30 45.53 6.00 2.95
N THR A 31 44.39 5.49 3.40
CA THR A 31 43.11 5.82 2.77
C THR A 31 42.91 7.33 2.93
N SER A 32 42.63 8.02 1.81
CA SER A 32 42.43 9.46 1.82
C SER A 32 41.26 9.80 2.74
N LEU A 33 41.37 10.90 3.50
CA LEU A 33 40.30 11.42 4.34
C LEU A 33 39.00 11.55 3.53
N PHE A 34 39.12 11.94 2.26
CA PHE A 34 38.03 12.03 1.31
C PHE A 34 37.31 10.69 1.09
N THR A 35 38.04 9.58 0.98
CA THR A 35 37.47 8.24 0.81
C THR A 35 36.63 7.82 2.01
N LYS A 36 37.04 8.19 3.23
CA LYS A 36 36.27 7.92 4.45
C LYS A 36 34.99 8.76 4.53
N ILE A 37 35.07 10.03 4.13
CA ILE A 37 33.92 10.93 4.10
C ILE A 37 32.88 10.43 3.08
N VAL A 38 33.31 10.05 1.88
CA VAL A 38 32.41 9.51 0.83
C VAL A 38 31.75 8.21 1.30
N LEU A 39 32.51 7.30 1.91
CA LEU A 39 31.93 6.05 2.44
C LEU A 39 30.92 6.33 3.57
N GLY A 40 31.24 7.26 4.47
CA GLY A 40 30.32 7.69 5.53
C GLY A 40 29.04 8.32 4.98
N PHE A 41 29.14 9.14 3.93
CA PHE A 41 27.99 9.77 3.29
C PHE A 41 27.08 8.73 2.61
N ILE A 42 27.65 7.73 1.94
CA ILE A 42 26.88 6.64 1.32
C ILE A 42 26.16 5.81 2.38
N ILE A 43 26.82 5.50 3.51
CA ILE A 43 26.18 4.76 4.60
C ILE A 43 25.06 5.61 5.23
N PHE A 44 25.30 6.91 5.44
CA PHE A 44 24.31 7.82 5.99
C PHE A 44 23.09 8.00 5.09
N THR A 45 23.27 8.11 3.77
CA THR A 45 22.15 8.20 2.82
C THR A 45 21.33 6.92 2.79
N VAL A 46 21.96 5.75 2.82
CA VAL A 46 21.25 4.46 2.90
C VAL A 46 20.46 4.34 4.21
N ILE A 47 21.04 4.74 5.35
CA ILE A 47 20.36 4.73 6.65
C ILE A 47 19.17 5.71 6.65
N MET A 48 19.34 6.92 6.10
CA MET A 48 18.25 7.91 5.99
C MET A 48 17.09 7.41 5.12
N ILE A 49 17.38 6.71 4.03
CA ILE A 49 16.34 6.08 3.20
C ILE A 49 15.60 5.03 4.03
N ILE A 50 16.30 4.09 4.68
CA ILE A 50 15.69 3.03 5.51
C ILE A 50 14.80 3.63 6.62
N VAL A 51 15.24 4.70 7.28
CA VAL A 51 14.44 5.41 8.30
C VAL A 51 13.21 6.09 7.68
N SER A 52 13.34 6.66 6.49
CA SER A 52 12.22 7.31 5.78
C SER A 52 11.18 6.30 5.27
N VAL A 53 11.57 5.07 4.90
CA VAL A 53 10.61 4.03 4.50
C VAL A 53 9.78 3.51 5.69
N ASN A 54 10.24 3.73 6.93
CA ASN A 54 9.46 3.43 8.14
C ASN A 54 8.47 4.54 8.52
N SER A 55 8.37 5.61 7.73
CA SER A 55 7.19 6.46 7.81
C SER A 55 6.06 5.75 7.07
N ASP A 56 5.42 4.82 7.76
CA ASP A 56 4.03 4.48 7.53
C ASP A 56 3.29 5.81 7.53
N THR A 57 3.07 6.36 6.34
CA THR A 57 2.16 7.47 6.18
C THR A 57 0.83 6.86 6.61
N PRO A 58 0.23 7.26 7.76
CA PRO A 58 -1.11 6.80 8.06
C PRO A 58 -1.95 7.14 6.84
N PRO A 59 -2.67 6.18 6.22
CA PRO A 59 -3.47 6.46 5.05
C PRO A 59 -4.28 7.71 5.35
N SER A 60 -4.03 8.79 4.60
CA SER A 60 -4.86 9.99 4.69
C SER A 60 -6.29 9.50 4.57
N GLU A 61 -7.10 9.68 5.63
CA GLU A 61 -8.45 9.14 5.66
C GLU A 61 -9.12 9.50 4.33
N PRO A 62 -9.58 8.49 3.55
CA PRO A 62 -10.12 8.76 2.22
C PRO A 62 -11.25 9.78 2.36
N SER A 63 -11.33 10.74 1.44
CA SER A 63 -12.38 11.76 1.50
C SER A 63 -13.77 11.10 1.57
N ALA A 64 -14.75 11.78 2.17
CA ALA A 64 -16.10 11.24 2.30
C ALA A 64 -16.70 10.80 0.94
N GLU A 65 -16.33 11.45 -0.16
CA GLU A 65 -16.72 11.08 -1.52
C GLU A 65 -16.04 9.79 -1.98
N THR A 66 -14.73 9.66 -1.74
CA THR A 66 -13.98 8.44 -2.02
C THR A 66 -14.52 7.26 -1.24
N GLN A 67 -14.83 7.45 0.05
CA GLN A 67 -15.44 6.42 0.90
C GLN A 67 -16.78 5.95 0.33
N LYS A 68 -17.65 6.88 -0.08
CA LYS A 68 -18.94 6.57 -0.72
C LYS A 68 -18.76 5.77 -2.00
N MET A 69 -17.84 6.17 -2.87
CA MET A 69 -17.57 5.46 -4.13
C MET A 69 -17.06 4.03 -3.87
N MET A 70 -16.12 3.88 -2.93
CA MET A 70 -15.59 2.56 -2.56
C MET A 70 -16.68 1.66 -1.98
N GLN A 71 -17.52 2.21 -1.10
CA GLN A 71 -18.64 1.47 -0.52
C GLN A 71 -19.66 1.03 -1.58
N GLN A 72 -20.02 1.93 -2.50
CA GLN A 72 -20.92 1.59 -3.61
C GLN A 72 -20.32 0.51 -4.53
N ALA A 73 -19.01 0.55 -4.80
CA ALA A 73 -18.32 -0.47 -5.59
C ALA A 73 -18.32 -1.84 -4.89
N GLN A 74 -18.13 -1.86 -3.56
CA GLN A 74 -18.24 -3.08 -2.76
C GLN A 74 -19.66 -3.65 -2.81
N ILE A 75 -20.67 -2.81 -2.69
CA ILE A 75 -22.09 -3.23 -2.77
C ILE A 75 -22.40 -3.81 -4.15
N GLN A 76 -21.96 -3.18 -5.24
CA GLN A 76 -22.14 -3.70 -6.59
C GLN A 76 -21.46 -5.07 -6.76
N THR A 77 -20.29 -5.24 -6.16
CA THR A 77 -19.55 -6.52 -6.19
C THR A 77 -20.28 -7.60 -5.39
N ALA A 78 -20.84 -7.27 -4.23
CA ALA A 78 -21.63 -8.23 -3.44
C ALA A 78 -22.94 -8.59 -4.16
N LEU A 79 -23.60 -7.62 -4.78
CA LEU A 79 -24.82 -7.85 -5.55
C LEU A 79 -24.56 -8.67 -6.81
N SER A 80 -23.38 -8.57 -7.44
CA SER A 80 -23.08 -9.35 -8.64
C SER A 80 -23.13 -10.87 -8.42
N GLY A 81 -22.84 -11.34 -7.20
CA GLY A 81 -22.99 -12.75 -6.81
C GLY A 81 -24.44 -13.21 -6.58
N ILE A 82 -25.37 -12.25 -6.42
CA ILE A 82 -26.79 -12.49 -6.14
C ILE A 82 -27.62 -12.38 -7.42
N LEU A 83 -27.29 -11.41 -8.28
CA LEU A 83 -28.02 -11.11 -9.50
C LEU A 83 -27.83 -12.20 -10.56
N LYS A 84 -28.87 -12.42 -11.38
CA LYS A 84 -28.82 -13.43 -12.46
C LYS A 84 -28.02 -12.97 -13.68
N ASP A 85 -27.99 -11.67 -13.93
CA ASP A 85 -27.20 -11.05 -14.98
C ASP A 85 -26.57 -9.76 -14.43
N PRO A 86 -25.39 -9.84 -13.80
CA PRO A 86 -24.74 -8.71 -13.15
C PRO A 86 -24.28 -7.63 -14.14
N GLU A 87 -23.93 -8.01 -15.38
CA GLU A 87 -23.46 -7.08 -16.41
C GLU A 87 -24.59 -6.16 -16.90
N SER A 88 -25.84 -6.65 -16.90
CA SER A 88 -27.02 -5.82 -17.21
C SER A 88 -27.57 -5.08 -15.98
N ALA A 89 -26.93 -5.16 -14.81
CA ALA A 89 -27.45 -4.55 -13.60
C ALA A 89 -27.38 -3.01 -13.66
N LYS A 90 -28.52 -2.37 -13.38
CA LYS A 90 -28.66 -0.92 -13.28
C LYS A 90 -28.89 -0.56 -11.82
N TYR A 91 -27.95 0.18 -11.24
CA TYR A 91 -28.00 0.60 -9.84
C TYR A 91 -28.42 2.06 -9.73
N GLU A 92 -29.32 2.34 -8.79
CA GLU A 92 -29.78 3.69 -8.44
C GLU A 92 -29.63 3.86 -6.93
N PHE A 93 -28.60 4.62 -6.53
CA PHE A 93 -28.26 4.82 -5.13
C PHE A 93 -29.04 5.99 -4.55
N VAL A 94 -29.73 5.75 -3.42
CA VAL A 94 -30.36 6.80 -2.62
C VAL A 94 -29.37 7.32 -1.57
N SER A 95 -28.51 6.44 -1.06
CA SER A 95 -27.42 6.76 -0.14
C SER A 95 -26.16 5.95 -0.48
N ALA A 96 -25.11 6.08 0.33
CA ALA A 96 -23.89 5.27 0.17
C ALA A 96 -24.16 3.76 0.32
N GLN A 97 -25.21 3.39 1.04
CA GLN A 97 -25.49 2.04 1.51
C GLN A 97 -26.81 1.47 0.98
N CYS A 98 -27.73 2.33 0.53
CA CYS A 98 -29.08 1.94 0.14
C CYS A 98 -29.39 2.38 -1.29
N GLY A 99 -30.18 1.58 -1.99
CA GLY A 99 -30.60 1.90 -3.35
C GLY A 99 -31.53 0.86 -3.95
N GLN A 100 -31.65 0.93 -5.27
CA GLN A 100 -32.42 0.01 -6.09
C GLN A 100 -31.52 -0.57 -7.18
N VAL A 101 -31.71 -1.85 -7.48
CA VAL A 101 -31.03 -2.55 -8.57
C VAL A 101 -32.03 -3.23 -9.47
N ASN A 102 -31.87 -3.07 -10.78
CA ASN A 102 -32.65 -3.79 -11.78
C ASN A 102 -31.69 -4.55 -12.70
N SER A 103 -31.81 -5.87 -12.74
CA SER A 103 -30.99 -6.74 -13.60
C SER A 103 -31.87 -7.61 -14.50
N LYS A 104 -31.31 -8.12 -15.59
CA LYS A 104 -32.01 -9.12 -16.40
C LYS A 104 -32.11 -10.45 -15.64
N ASN A 105 -33.16 -11.20 -15.95
CA ASN A 105 -33.34 -12.58 -15.51
C ASN A 105 -32.77 -13.57 -16.55
N SER A 106 -32.90 -14.88 -16.28
CA SER A 106 -32.44 -15.94 -17.19
C SER A 106 -33.11 -15.95 -18.57
N PHE A 107 -34.20 -15.20 -18.76
CA PHE A 107 -34.90 -15.03 -20.03
C PHE A 107 -34.49 -13.75 -20.77
N GLY A 108 -33.52 -12.98 -20.26
CA GLY A 108 -33.01 -11.76 -20.88
C GLY A 108 -33.87 -10.51 -20.68
N GLY A 109 -34.93 -10.59 -19.86
CA GLY A 109 -35.82 -9.47 -19.56
C GLY A 109 -35.56 -8.86 -18.18
N TYR A 110 -35.82 -7.56 -18.02
CA TYR A 110 -35.84 -6.90 -16.71
C TYR A 110 -37.16 -7.18 -16.00
N ALA A 111 -37.09 -7.70 -14.77
CA ALA A 111 -38.27 -8.08 -13.99
C ALA A 111 -38.77 -6.97 -13.04
N GLY A 112 -38.09 -5.83 -13.00
CA GLY A 112 -38.39 -4.72 -12.10
C GLY A 112 -37.24 -4.44 -11.14
N ALA A 113 -37.13 -3.19 -10.70
CA ALA A 113 -36.13 -2.80 -9.73
C ALA A 113 -36.45 -3.37 -8.34
N LYS A 114 -35.44 -3.87 -7.66
CA LYS A 114 -35.50 -4.37 -6.29
C LYS A 114 -34.66 -3.50 -5.38
N ARG A 115 -35.11 -3.27 -4.16
CA ARG A 115 -34.35 -2.51 -3.17
C ARG A 115 -33.22 -3.35 -2.60
N PHE A 116 -32.08 -2.70 -2.35
CA PHE A 116 -30.97 -3.28 -1.61
C PHE A 116 -30.51 -2.31 -0.52
N LEU A 117 -29.97 -2.87 0.56
CA LEU A 117 -29.31 -2.10 1.62
C LEU A 117 -28.06 -2.84 2.09
N SER A 118 -27.08 -2.08 2.55
CA SER A 118 -25.85 -2.60 3.13
C SER A 118 -25.66 -2.07 4.55
N ASP A 119 -25.43 -2.96 5.51
CA ASP A 119 -25.12 -2.62 6.90
C ASP A 119 -23.60 -2.57 7.17
N GLY A 120 -22.79 -2.38 6.11
CA GLY A 120 -21.33 -2.44 6.18
C GLY A 120 -20.75 -3.86 6.10
N ASP A 121 -21.31 -4.80 6.85
CA ASP A 121 -20.84 -6.20 6.86
C ASP A 121 -21.55 -7.07 5.82
N ASN A 122 -22.85 -6.83 5.62
CA ASN A 122 -23.72 -7.64 4.76
C ASN A 122 -24.49 -6.77 3.78
N VAL A 123 -24.85 -7.35 2.63
CA VAL A 123 -25.74 -6.74 1.64
C VAL A 123 -27.04 -7.53 1.58
N TYR A 124 -28.15 -6.84 1.78
CA TYR A 124 -29.49 -7.40 1.72
C TYR A 124 -30.18 -6.94 0.44
N LEU A 125 -30.81 -7.88 -0.25
CA LEU A 125 -31.64 -7.66 -1.42
C LEU A 125 -33.07 -8.13 -1.11
N GLU A 126 -34.03 -7.28 -1.40
CA GLU A 126 -35.45 -7.55 -1.17
C GLU A 126 -35.90 -8.84 -1.88
N ASP A 127 -36.60 -9.71 -1.14
CA ASP A 127 -37.08 -11.03 -1.60
C ASP A 127 -35.96 -11.99 -2.05
N TYR A 128 -34.74 -11.83 -1.54
CA TYR A 128 -33.65 -12.79 -1.77
C TYR A 128 -33.09 -13.36 -0.47
N ASN A 129 -32.49 -12.51 0.37
CA ASN A 129 -31.89 -12.90 1.65
C ASN A 129 -32.54 -12.26 2.87
N ALA A 130 -33.60 -11.47 2.68
CA ALA A 130 -34.45 -10.95 3.74
C ALA A 130 -35.92 -11.01 3.30
N SER A 131 -36.81 -11.32 4.26
CA SER A 131 -38.26 -11.23 4.02
C SER A 131 -38.69 -9.78 3.84
N LYS A 132 -39.82 -9.51 3.15
CA LYS A 132 -40.32 -8.13 2.96
C LYS A 132 -40.47 -7.35 4.25
N SER A 133 -40.96 -7.99 5.32
CA SER A 133 -41.17 -7.32 6.60
C SER A 133 -39.83 -6.92 7.23
N GLU A 134 -38.91 -7.86 7.32
CA GLU A 134 -37.57 -7.65 7.88
C GLU A 134 -36.77 -6.62 7.08
N PHE A 135 -36.83 -6.71 5.74
CA PHE A 135 -36.17 -5.75 4.86
C PHE A 135 -36.73 -4.34 5.07
N ASN A 136 -38.05 -4.19 5.22
CA ASN A 136 -38.66 -2.88 5.49
C ASN A 136 -38.22 -2.30 6.85
N ASP A 137 -38.06 -3.14 7.86
CA ASP A 137 -37.59 -2.71 9.18
C ASP A 137 -36.11 -2.29 9.13
N LEU A 138 -35.27 -3.07 8.43
CA LEU A 138 -33.87 -2.71 8.18
C LEU A 138 -33.74 -1.43 7.36
N TRP A 139 -34.58 -1.26 6.34
CA TRP A 139 -34.59 -0.06 5.49
C TRP A 139 -34.91 1.19 6.30
N LYS A 140 -35.96 1.16 7.14
CA LYS A 140 -36.32 2.30 8.00
C LYS A 140 -35.22 2.67 9.00
N LYS A 141 -34.40 1.70 9.40
CA LYS A 141 -33.34 1.90 10.40
C LYS A 141 -32.05 2.46 9.78
N HIS A 142 -31.67 2.01 8.58
CA HIS A 142 -30.35 2.32 7.98
C HIS A 142 -30.42 3.24 6.76
N CYS A 143 -31.58 3.36 6.11
CA CYS A 143 -31.75 4.17 4.93
C CYS A 143 -32.52 5.47 5.27
N PRO A 144 -32.16 6.60 4.65
CA PRO A 144 -32.84 7.88 4.82
C PRO A 144 -34.23 7.91 4.17
#